data_AF-A0A2C9L199-F1
#
_entry.id   AF-A0A2C9L199-F1
#
_cell.length_a   1.000
_cell.length_b   1.000
_cell.length_c   1.000
_cell.angle_alpha   90.00
_cell.angle_beta   90.00
_cell.angle_gamma   90.00
#
_symmetry.space_group_name_H-M   'P 1'
#
loop_
_entity.id
_entity.type
_entity.pdbx_description
1 polymer ?
#
loop_
_entity_poly.entity_id
_entity_poly.type
_entity_poly.pdbx_seq_one_letter_code
_entity_poly.pdbx_strand_id
1 'polypeptide(L)'
;MKGSKSLRTGSGIVKAVIKWKRGRCPIDRYQNSFKPEKQWWTLRVLTAANVIFDDSEANHTTLRLFYDKEDSPEVVVNVMISNVSKDINNDISLLDCVTCELNLNVVNRLREMVKHYDDLYEKVAQKYEQSRDIDKLMFIVSHPHGCRKQVSIGQWKDHVQFSDYFDRFTYTTCTCPGSSGASVHCLGYGWYIHCGRLQTGLHYSST
;
A
#
# COMPACT_ATOMS: atom_id res chain seq x y z
N MET A 1 -16.35 2.99 -11.16
CA MET A 1 -16.03 2.97 -12.61
C MET A 1 -14.64 3.57 -12.79
N LYS A 2 -13.79 3.00 -13.65
CA LYS A 2 -12.50 3.62 -14.01
C LYS A 2 -12.77 4.88 -14.85
N GLY A 3 -11.98 5.95 -14.68
CA GLY A 3 -12.17 7.22 -15.41
C GLY A 3 -13.37 8.08 -15.00
N SER A 4 -14.05 7.79 -13.89
CA SER A 4 -15.14 8.65 -13.36
C SER A 4 -14.59 9.79 -12.52
N LYS A 5 -15.27 10.96 -12.52
CA LYS A 5 -14.92 12.13 -11.69
C LYS A 5 -15.25 11.99 -10.19
N SER A 6 -15.82 10.88 -9.76
CA SER A 6 -16.16 10.65 -8.34
C SER A 6 -14.91 10.35 -7.53
N LEU A 7 -14.82 10.92 -6.33
CA LEU A 7 -13.79 10.58 -5.35
C LEU A 7 -13.78 9.06 -5.11
N ARG A 8 -12.60 8.45 -5.24
CA ARG A 8 -12.37 7.05 -4.89
C ARG A 8 -11.38 6.99 -3.74
N THR A 9 -11.66 6.12 -2.80
CA THR A 9 -10.81 5.83 -1.67
C THR A 9 -10.41 4.36 -1.74
N GLY A 10 -9.17 4.07 -1.42
CA GLY A 10 -8.67 2.70 -1.28
C GLY A 10 -7.65 2.63 -0.15
N SER A 11 -7.08 1.45 0.01
CA SER A 11 -5.99 1.21 0.96
C SER A 11 -4.66 1.15 0.21
N GLY A 12 -3.56 1.26 0.95
CA GLY A 12 -2.22 1.07 0.41
C GLY A 12 -1.21 0.94 1.54
N ILE A 13 -0.02 0.48 1.19
CA ILE A 13 1.10 0.28 2.12
C ILE A 13 2.31 1.09 1.67
N VAL A 14 2.91 1.84 2.61
CA VAL A 14 4.22 2.47 2.39
C VAL A 14 5.29 1.40 2.54
N LYS A 15 5.96 1.06 1.44
CA LYS A 15 7.00 0.02 1.38
C LYS A 15 8.40 0.54 1.65
N ALA A 16 8.65 1.80 1.32
CA ALA A 16 9.95 2.41 1.54
C ALA A 16 9.82 3.92 1.66
N VAL A 17 10.77 4.52 2.38
CA VAL A 17 10.93 5.97 2.50
C VAL A 17 12.38 6.32 2.17
N ILE A 18 12.59 6.85 0.97
CA ILE A 18 13.92 7.13 0.41
C ILE A 18 14.22 8.61 0.62
N LYS A 19 15.37 8.91 1.24
CA LYS A 19 15.85 10.27 1.45
C LYS A 19 16.83 10.66 0.35
N TRP A 20 16.58 11.78 -0.31
CA TRP A 20 17.46 12.37 -1.30
C TRP A 20 18.16 13.59 -0.70
N LYS A 21 19.50 13.57 -0.70
CA LYS A 21 20.34 14.61 -0.08
C LYS A 21 20.89 15.63 -1.08
N ARG A 22 20.80 15.36 -2.38
CA ARG A 22 21.39 16.18 -3.45
C ARG A 22 20.43 16.32 -4.61
N GLY A 23 20.53 17.44 -5.31
CA GLY A 23 19.70 17.76 -6.46
C GLY A 23 18.40 18.48 -6.10
N ARG A 24 17.84 19.18 -7.08
CA ARG A 24 16.57 19.90 -6.94
C ARG A 24 15.41 18.92 -6.75
N CYS A 25 14.56 19.21 -5.76
CA CYS A 25 13.28 18.54 -5.59
C CYS A 25 12.51 18.56 -6.93
N PRO A 26 12.01 17.43 -7.43
CA PRO A 26 11.24 17.40 -8.67
C PRO A 26 10.05 18.35 -8.68
N ILE A 27 9.41 18.57 -7.53
CA ILE A 27 8.29 19.50 -7.36
C ILE A 27 8.71 20.95 -7.65
N ASP A 28 9.91 21.36 -7.21
CA ASP A 28 10.40 22.73 -7.41
C ASP A 28 10.60 23.06 -8.90
N ARG A 29 10.95 22.04 -9.72
CA ARG A 29 11.05 22.20 -11.18
C ARG A 29 9.68 22.49 -11.80
N TYR A 30 8.63 21.90 -11.26
CA TYR A 30 7.27 22.10 -11.76
C TYR A 30 6.71 23.47 -11.35
N GLN A 31 7.07 23.94 -10.14
CA GLN A 31 6.56 25.20 -9.59
C GLN A 31 7.42 26.43 -9.94
N ASN A 32 8.48 26.28 -10.75
CA ASN A 32 9.46 27.33 -11.06
C ASN A 32 9.99 28.07 -9.81
N SER A 33 10.05 27.38 -8.66
CA SER A 33 10.50 27.99 -7.42
C SER A 33 12.01 27.82 -7.26
N PHE A 34 12.74 28.94 -7.23
CA PHE A 34 14.20 28.98 -7.05
C PHE A 34 14.58 28.80 -5.57
N LYS A 35 14.08 27.75 -4.92
CA LYS A 35 14.48 27.42 -3.55
C LYS A 35 15.82 26.66 -3.58
N PRO A 36 16.75 26.95 -2.66
CA PRO A 36 18.04 26.25 -2.57
C PRO A 36 17.81 24.75 -2.35
N GLU A 37 18.83 23.94 -2.63
CA GLU A 37 18.81 22.47 -2.54
C GLU A 37 18.14 21.99 -1.24
N LYS A 38 16.85 21.66 -1.33
CA LYS A 38 16.10 21.09 -0.23
C LYS A 38 16.27 19.58 -0.25
N GLN A 39 16.50 19.02 0.93
CA GLN A 39 16.27 17.60 1.16
C GLN A 39 14.83 17.27 0.76
N TRP A 40 14.65 16.17 0.05
CA TRP A 40 13.34 15.67 -0.36
C TRP A 40 13.26 14.16 -0.19
N TRP A 41 12.05 13.62 -0.30
CA TRP A 41 11.77 12.22 -0.03
C TRP A 41 10.90 11.60 -1.11
N THR A 42 11.11 10.30 -1.33
CA THR A 42 10.21 9.44 -2.09
C THR A 42 9.57 8.44 -1.15
N LEU A 43 8.25 8.43 -1.08
CA LEU A 43 7.48 7.35 -0.47
C LEU A 43 7.11 6.36 -1.56
N ARG A 44 7.58 5.13 -1.45
CA ARG A 44 7.15 4.06 -2.36
C ARG A 44 5.89 3.43 -1.79
N VAL A 45 4.76 3.64 -2.45
CA VAL A 45 3.44 3.17 -2.00
C VAL A 45 2.93 2.09 -2.94
N LEU A 46 2.46 0.99 -2.38
CA LEU A 46 1.85 -0.10 -3.13
C LEU A 46 0.34 -0.17 -2.82
N THR A 47 -0.47 -0.27 -3.87
CA THR A 47 -1.93 -0.35 -3.81
C THR A 47 -2.43 -1.21 -4.99
N ALA A 48 -3.75 -1.35 -5.14
CA ALA A 48 -4.34 -2.07 -6.27
C ALA A 48 -4.46 -1.19 -7.52
N ALA A 49 -4.25 -1.76 -8.72
CA ALA A 49 -4.40 -1.04 -9.99
C ALA A 49 -5.84 -0.62 -10.27
N ASN A 50 -6.82 -1.25 -9.63
CA ASN A 50 -8.21 -0.84 -9.65
C ASN A 50 -8.50 0.42 -8.80
N VAL A 51 -7.59 0.78 -7.88
CA VAL A 51 -7.63 2.03 -7.09
C VAL A 51 -6.97 3.15 -7.89
N ILE A 52 -5.74 2.93 -8.36
CA ILE A 52 -4.96 3.89 -9.17
C ILE A 52 -4.43 3.17 -10.41
N PHE A 53 -5.03 3.47 -11.56
CA PHE A 53 -4.81 2.73 -12.80
C PHE A 53 -3.79 3.36 -13.75
N ASP A 54 -3.67 4.68 -13.76
CA ASP A 54 -2.80 5.41 -14.69
C ASP A 54 -2.23 6.69 -14.08
N ASP A 55 -1.35 7.35 -14.82
CA ASP A 55 -0.69 8.58 -14.40
C ASP A 55 -1.68 9.72 -14.15
N SER A 56 -2.81 9.75 -14.86
CA SER A 56 -3.85 10.76 -14.67
C SER A 56 -4.49 10.59 -13.29
N GLU A 57 -4.90 9.37 -12.94
CA GLU A 57 -5.45 9.06 -11.61
C GLU A 57 -4.40 9.29 -10.51
N ALA A 58 -3.15 8.91 -10.75
CA ALA A 58 -2.07 9.06 -9.80
C ALA A 58 -1.77 10.55 -9.51
N ASN A 59 -1.75 11.41 -10.53
CA ASN A 59 -1.51 12.85 -10.38
C ASN A 59 -2.61 13.60 -9.62
N HIS A 60 -3.80 13.01 -9.46
CA HIS A 60 -4.91 13.55 -8.68
C HIS A 60 -5.10 12.82 -7.34
N THR A 61 -4.10 12.05 -6.90
CA THR A 61 -4.14 11.29 -5.65
C THR A 61 -3.47 12.05 -4.51
N THR A 62 -4.08 12.00 -3.32
CA THR A 62 -3.47 12.41 -2.05
C THR A 62 -3.30 11.22 -1.12
N LEU A 63 -2.26 11.22 -0.29
CA LEU A 63 -2.05 10.19 0.71
C LEU A 63 -2.51 10.67 2.09
N ARG A 64 -3.36 9.90 2.77
CA ARG A 64 -3.68 10.13 4.19
C ARG A 64 -2.96 9.11 5.05
N LEU A 65 -2.07 9.59 5.92
CA LEU A 65 -1.24 8.76 6.78
C LEU A 65 -1.79 8.71 8.21
N PHE A 66 -1.45 7.64 8.94
CA PHE A 66 -1.72 7.43 10.37
C PHE A 66 -3.20 7.54 10.79
N TYR A 67 -4.15 7.21 9.89
CA TYR A 67 -5.59 7.29 10.22
C TYR A 67 -6.09 6.04 10.97
N ASP A 68 -5.63 5.88 12.21
CA ASP A 68 -5.82 4.64 12.97
C ASP A 68 -7.18 4.61 13.70
N LYS A 69 -7.66 5.79 14.11
CA LYS A 69 -8.90 6.01 14.86
C LYS A 69 -9.60 7.27 14.35
N GLU A 70 -10.88 7.45 14.68
CA GLU A 70 -11.68 8.61 14.23
C GLU A 70 -11.08 9.95 14.65
N ASP A 71 -10.48 9.98 15.84
CA ASP A 71 -9.81 11.14 16.45
C ASP A 71 -8.33 11.28 16.04
N SER A 72 -7.83 10.43 15.13
CA SER A 72 -6.44 10.54 14.68
C SER A 72 -6.22 11.86 13.93
N PRO A 73 -5.10 12.56 14.19
CA PRO A 73 -4.80 13.80 13.51
C PRO A 73 -4.74 13.57 12.00
N GLU A 74 -5.33 14.50 11.25
CA GLU A 74 -5.31 14.43 9.80
C GLU A 74 -3.91 14.74 9.28
N VAL A 75 -3.22 13.72 8.77
CA VAL A 75 -1.92 13.85 8.11
C VAL A 75 -2.09 13.55 6.63
N VAL A 76 -2.52 14.56 5.88
CA VAL A 76 -2.62 14.50 4.41
C VAL A 76 -1.32 14.99 3.80
N VAL A 77 -0.75 14.18 2.92
CA VAL A 77 0.48 14.49 2.21
C VAL A 77 0.16 14.74 0.75
N ASN A 78 0.41 15.97 0.31
CA ASN A 78 0.47 16.30 -1.09
C ASN A 78 1.76 15.72 -1.68
N VAL A 79 1.60 14.85 -2.66
CA VAL A 79 2.70 14.17 -3.32
C VAL A 79 2.65 14.44 -4.81
N MET A 80 3.83 14.61 -5.41
CA MET A 80 3.98 14.52 -6.86
C MET A 80 4.32 13.08 -7.19
N ILE A 81 3.53 12.44 -8.05
CA ILE A 81 3.85 11.08 -8.49
C ILE A 81 4.92 11.17 -9.57
N SER A 82 6.13 10.68 -9.27
CA SER A 82 7.23 10.68 -10.24
C SER A 82 7.23 9.46 -11.15
N ASN A 83 6.63 8.37 -10.71
CA ASN A 83 6.58 7.10 -11.44
C ASN A 83 5.36 6.28 -10.98
N VAL A 84 4.69 5.64 -11.94
CA VAL A 84 3.65 4.63 -11.72
C VAL A 84 4.05 3.37 -12.47
N SER A 85 4.31 2.29 -11.74
CA SER A 85 4.45 0.95 -12.32
C SER A 85 3.18 0.17 -12.04
N LYS A 86 2.58 -0.43 -13.06
CA LYS A 86 1.35 -1.21 -12.92
C LYS A 86 1.47 -2.59 -13.50
N ASP A 87 0.92 -3.55 -12.77
CA ASP A 87 0.68 -4.89 -13.24
C ASP A 87 -0.84 -5.13 -13.28
N ILE A 88 -1.41 -5.08 -14.48
CA ILE A 88 -2.86 -5.23 -14.67
C ILE A 88 -3.30 -6.67 -14.38
N ASN A 89 -2.44 -7.66 -14.64
CA ASN A 89 -2.78 -9.07 -14.46
C ASN A 89 -2.86 -9.43 -12.98
N ASN A 90 -2.04 -8.76 -12.16
CA ASN A 90 -2.01 -8.94 -10.71
C ASN A 90 -2.80 -7.86 -9.95
N ASP A 91 -3.34 -6.87 -10.67
CA ASP A 91 -4.09 -5.72 -10.12
C ASP A 91 -3.26 -4.93 -9.10
N ILE A 92 -2.01 -4.62 -9.44
CA ILE A 92 -1.05 -3.92 -8.57
C ILE A 92 -0.61 -2.60 -9.20
N SER A 93 -0.50 -1.58 -8.35
CA SER A 93 0.03 -0.26 -8.70
C SER A 93 1.07 0.17 -7.67
N LEU A 94 2.27 0.47 -8.16
CA LEU A 94 3.40 0.97 -7.39
C LEU A 94 3.64 2.43 -7.74
N LEU A 95 3.59 3.27 -6.72
CA LEU A 95 3.71 4.72 -6.84
C LEU A 95 4.98 5.19 -6.15
N ASP A 96 5.84 5.91 -6.88
CA ASP A 96 6.90 6.68 -6.27
C ASP A 96 6.38 8.11 -6.02
N CYS A 97 6.02 8.37 -4.76
CA CYS A 97 5.39 9.61 -4.31
C CYS A 97 6.45 10.57 -3.77
N VAL A 98 6.73 11.63 -4.51
CA VAL A 98 7.73 12.65 -4.14
C VAL A 98 7.11 13.74 -3.29
N THR A 99 7.84 14.17 -2.27
CA THR A 99 7.40 15.23 -1.35
C THR A 99 8.59 16.01 -0.78
N CYS A 100 8.38 17.31 -0.58
CA CYS A 100 9.36 18.25 -0.04
C CYS A 100 8.79 19.01 1.18
N GLU A 101 7.55 18.68 1.57
CA GLU A 101 6.76 19.36 2.60
C GLU A 101 6.62 18.53 3.89
N LEU A 102 6.96 17.24 3.82
CA LEU A 102 6.85 16.35 4.96
C LEU A 102 7.81 16.77 6.09
N ASN A 103 7.23 17.04 7.25
CA ASN A 103 8.00 17.30 8.47
C ASN A 103 8.94 16.10 8.75
N LEU A 104 10.19 16.39 9.12
CA LEU A 104 11.21 15.40 9.45
C LEU A 104 10.70 14.36 10.47
N ASN A 105 9.88 14.75 11.43
CA ASN A 105 9.27 13.84 12.41
C ASN A 105 8.36 12.80 11.76
N VAL A 106 7.56 13.20 10.76
CA VAL A 106 6.67 12.27 10.04
C VAL A 106 7.49 11.28 9.21
N VAL A 107 8.50 11.77 8.49
CA VAL A 107 9.37 10.91 7.67
C VAL A 107 10.12 9.92 8.56
N ASN A 108 10.72 10.39 9.66
CA ASN A 108 11.45 9.52 10.57
C ASN A 108 10.53 8.45 11.17
N ARG A 109 9.33 8.84 11.60
CA ARG A 109 8.31 7.90 12.07
C ARG A 109 7.97 6.85 11.01
N LEU A 110 7.73 7.25 9.75
CA LEU A 110 7.47 6.29 8.68
C LEU A 110 8.65 5.34 8.44
N ARG A 111 9.89 5.84 8.44
CA ARG A 111 11.10 5.02 8.27
C ARG A 111 11.25 4.01 9.38
N GLU A 112 11.04 4.43 10.62
CA GLU A 112 11.07 3.56 11.79
C GLU A 112 9.97 2.50 11.73
N MET A 113 8.76 2.88 11.32
CA MET A 113 7.64 1.94 11.15
C MET A 113 7.90 0.92 10.05
N VAL A 114 8.44 1.34 8.90
CA VAL A 114 8.81 0.41 7.81
C VAL A 114 9.90 -0.56 8.28
N LYS A 115 10.97 -0.05 8.90
CA LYS A 115 12.04 -0.89 9.44
C LYS A 115 11.50 -1.88 10.48
N HIS A 116 10.70 -1.39 11.42
CA HIS A 116 10.11 -2.23 12.46
C HIS A 116 9.16 -3.28 11.90
N TYR A 117 8.41 -2.93 10.85
CA TYR A 117 7.59 -3.88 10.12
C TYR A 117 8.44 -4.98 9.49
N ASP A 118 9.53 -4.64 8.80
CA ASP A 118 10.42 -5.63 8.16
C ASP A 118 11.04 -6.57 9.21
N ASP A 119 11.50 -6.03 10.34
CA ASP A 119 12.05 -6.81 11.47
C ASP A 119 11.01 -7.78 12.08
N LEU A 120 9.76 -7.35 12.21
CA LEU A 120 8.67 -8.19 12.73
C LEU A 120 8.22 -9.23 11.70
N TYR A 121 8.17 -8.83 10.43
CA TYR A 121 7.75 -9.66 9.33
C TYR A 121 8.65 -10.89 9.18
N GLU A 122 9.97 -10.71 9.27
CA GLU A 122 10.93 -11.83 9.23
C GLU A 122 10.70 -12.84 10.38
N LYS A 123 10.49 -12.35 11.60
CA LYS A 123 10.20 -13.19 12.78
C LYS A 123 8.89 -13.96 12.63
N VAL A 124 7.86 -13.30 12.12
CA VAL A 124 6.56 -13.93 11.87
C VAL A 124 6.67 -14.97 10.76
N ALA A 125 7.37 -14.66 9.67
CA ALA A 125 7.59 -15.62 8.58
C ALA A 125 8.28 -16.89 9.10
N GLN A 126 9.37 -16.76 9.84
CA GLN A 126 10.10 -17.90 10.44
C GLN A 126 9.22 -18.69 11.42
N LYS A 127 8.44 -18.00 12.27
CA LYS A 127 7.58 -18.67 13.26
C LYS A 127 6.51 -19.56 12.63
N TYR A 128 5.93 -19.12 11.52
CA TYR A 128 4.79 -19.79 10.88
C TYR A 128 5.19 -20.62 9.65
N GLU A 129 6.46 -20.65 9.26
CA GLU A 129 6.94 -21.35 8.05
C GLU A 129 6.49 -22.82 8.03
N GLN A 130 6.64 -23.54 9.15
CA GLN A 130 6.32 -24.96 9.25
C GLN A 130 4.82 -25.26 9.31
N SER A 131 3.99 -24.28 9.73
CA SER A 131 2.55 -24.46 9.91
C SER A 131 1.71 -23.68 8.89
N ARG A 132 2.34 -23.00 7.92
CA ARG A 132 1.66 -22.07 6.99
C ARG A 132 0.50 -22.71 6.24
N ASP A 133 0.67 -23.95 5.80
CA ASP A 133 -0.34 -24.74 5.06
C ASP A 133 -1.39 -25.42 5.97
N ILE A 134 -1.10 -25.52 7.26
CA ILE A 134 -1.94 -26.17 8.27
C ILE A 134 -2.87 -25.14 8.92
N ASP A 135 -2.27 -24.09 9.49
CA ASP A 135 -3.01 -23.04 10.22
C ASP A 135 -3.76 -22.12 9.25
N LYS A 136 -3.15 -21.89 8.08
CA LYS A 136 -3.62 -20.98 7.03
C LYS A 136 -3.98 -19.59 7.54
N LEU A 137 -3.36 -19.18 8.64
CA LEU A 137 -3.70 -17.95 9.34
C LEU A 137 -3.35 -16.73 8.48
N MET A 138 -4.27 -15.78 8.42
CA MET A 138 -4.05 -14.52 7.73
C MET A 138 -4.73 -13.35 8.43
N PHE A 139 -4.28 -12.14 8.12
CA PHE A 139 -4.98 -10.92 8.48
C PHE A 139 -4.88 -9.84 7.40
N ILE A 140 -5.84 -8.93 7.36
CA ILE A 140 -5.93 -7.85 6.38
C ILE A 140 -5.92 -6.51 7.12
N VAL A 141 -5.04 -5.60 6.71
CA VAL A 141 -5.01 -4.22 7.21
C VAL A 141 -5.51 -3.30 6.11
N SER A 142 -6.60 -2.58 6.40
CA SER A 142 -7.29 -1.76 5.40
C SER A 142 -7.80 -0.45 5.98
N HIS A 143 -8.10 0.50 5.09
CA HIS A 143 -8.88 1.71 5.35
C HIS A 143 -10.14 1.66 4.47
N PRO A 144 -11.15 0.84 4.83
CA PRO A 144 -12.32 0.64 4.01
C PRO A 144 -13.03 1.97 3.73
N HIS A 145 -13.22 2.31 2.46
CA HIS A 145 -13.87 3.57 2.07
C HIS A 145 -13.16 4.84 2.59
N GLY A 146 -11.85 4.74 2.89
CA GLY A 146 -11.09 5.84 3.48
C GLY A 146 -11.35 6.07 4.96
N CYS A 147 -12.07 5.15 5.63
CA CYS A 147 -12.33 5.19 7.08
C CYS A 147 -11.08 4.83 7.91
N ARG A 148 -11.23 4.89 9.24
CA ARG A 148 -10.18 4.48 10.18
C ARG A 148 -9.70 3.06 9.88
N LYS A 149 -8.43 2.80 10.18
CA LYS A 149 -7.80 1.49 9.98
C LYS A 149 -8.63 0.37 10.58
N GLN A 150 -8.82 -0.70 9.83
CA GLN A 150 -9.46 -1.94 10.24
C GLN A 150 -8.48 -3.11 10.09
N VAL A 151 -8.52 -4.04 11.04
CA VAL A 151 -7.79 -5.31 10.98
C VAL A 151 -8.81 -6.45 10.98
N SER A 152 -8.83 -7.25 9.93
CA SER A 152 -9.66 -8.45 9.83
C SER A 152 -8.79 -9.69 9.88
N ILE A 153 -9.11 -10.65 10.75
CA ILE A 153 -8.36 -11.89 10.92
C ILE A 153 -9.19 -13.04 10.37
N GLY A 154 -8.55 -13.98 9.69
CA GLY A 154 -9.22 -15.15 9.16
C GLY A 154 -8.23 -16.18 8.63
N GLN A 155 -8.70 -17.00 7.70
CA GLN A 155 -7.89 -18.05 7.07
C GLN A 155 -7.99 -17.95 5.55
N TRP A 156 -6.89 -18.23 4.89
CA TRP A 156 -6.89 -18.41 3.45
C TRP A 156 -7.33 -19.83 3.08
N LYS A 157 -7.87 -20.00 1.87
CA LYS A 157 -8.44 -21.27 1.38
C LYS A 157 -7.50 -21.95 0.42
N ASP A 158 -7.29 -21.31 -0.73
CA ASP A 158 -6.47 -21.81 -1.82
C ASP A 158 -5.25 -20.90 -2.01
N HIS A 159 -4.13 -21.51 -2.37
CA HIS A 159 -2.90 -20.86 -2.80
C HIS A 159 -2.57 -21.37 -4.20
N VAL A 160 -2.40 -20.44 -5.14
CA VAL A 160 -2.00 -20.75 -6.52
C VAL A 160 -0.70 -20.00 -6.82
N GLN A 161 0.35 -20.76 -7.06
CA GLN A 161 1.63 -20.23 -7.52
C GLN A 161 1.61 -20.18 -9.06
N PHE A 162 1.73 -18.98 -9.62
CA PHE A 162 1.79 -18.75 -11.08
C PHE A 162 3.23 -18.72 -11.59
N SER A 163 4.18 -18.30 -10.76
CA SER A 163 5.62 -18.35 -11.03
C SER A 163 6.42 -18.32 -9.72
N ASP A 164 7.76 -18.34 -9.81
CA ASP A 164 8.65 -18.20 -8.65
C ASP A 164 8.41 -16.92 -7.83
N TYR A 165 7.75 -15.90 -8.40
CA TYR A 165 7.55 -14.59 -7.76
C TYR A 165 6.07 -14.20 -7.62
N PHE A 166 5.15 -15.01 -8.16
CA PHE A 166 3.73 -14.65 -8.22
C PHE A 166 2.88 -15.73 -7.57
N ASP A 167 2.29 -15.38 -6.42
CA ASP A 167 1.28 -16.18 -5.76
C ASP A 167 -0.05 -15.44 -5.73
N ARG A 168 -1.12 -16.23 -5.69
CA ARG A 168 -2.47 -15.77 -5.40
C ARG A 168 -3.06 -16.57 -4.27
N PHE A 169 -3.68 -15.88 -3.33
CA PHE A 169 -4.43 -16.48 -2.25
C PHE A 169 -5.91 -16.17 -2.42
N THR A 170 -6.77 -17.15 -2.10
CA THR A 170 -8.21 -16.93 -1.95
C THR A 170 -8.61 -17.01 -0.47
N TYR A 171 -9.65 -16.29 -0.06
CA TYR A 171 -10.08 -16.26 1.34
C TYR A 171 -11.53 -15.80 1.51
N THR A 172 -12.07 -16.03 2.71
CA THR A 172 -13.39 -15.52 3.14
C THR A 172 -13.29 -14.47 4.26
N THR A 173 -12.07 -14.04 4.61
CA THR A 173 -11.83 -12.96 5.57
C THR A 173 -12.56 -11.69 5.15
N CYS A 174 -13.23 -11.03 6.11
CA CYS A 174 -14.10 -9.89 5.86
C CYS A 174 -13.38 -8.76 5.10
N THR A 175 -13.95 -8.36 3.96
CA THR A 175 -13.57 -7.17 3.20
C THR A 175 -14.83 -6.55 2.58
N CYS A 176 -14.68 -5.37 2.00
CA CYS A 176 -15.74 -4.73 1.22
C CYS A 176 -15.10 -4.06 -0.02
N PRO A 177 -15.89 -3.54 -0.98
CA PRO A 177 -15.35 -2.83 -2.13
C PRO A 177 -14.41 -1.66 -1.77
N GLY A 178 -14.57 -1.07 -0.58
CA GLY A 178 -13.68 -0.02 -0.07
C GLY A 178 -12.32 -0.51 0.43
N SER A 179 -12.09 -1.82 0.52
CA SER A 179 -10.86 -2.44 1.01
C SER A 179 -9.83 -2.71 -0.09
N SER A 180 -10.10 -2.38 -1.36
CA SER A 180 -9.13 -2.57 -2.46
C SER A 180 -7.79 -1.92 -2.15
N GLY A 181 -6.69 -2.60 -2.47
CA GLY A 181 -5.33 -2.14 -2.17
C GLY A 181 -4.87 -2.44 -0.74
N ALA A 182 -5.69 -3.08 0.09
CA ALA A 182 -5.33 -3.43 1.47
C ALA A 182 -4.19 -4.44 1.52
N SER A 183 -3.35 -4.36 2.54
CA SER A 183 -2.30 -5.36 2.75
C SER A 183 -2.90 -6.62 3.36
N VAL A 184 -2.61 -7.75 2.73
CA VAL A 184 -3.11 -9.08 3.09
C VAL A 184 -1.92 -9.89 3.55
N HIS A 185 -1.83 -10.23 4.83
CA HIS A 185 -0.70 -10.95 5.41
C HIS A 185 -1.09 -12.42 5.58
N CYS A 186 -0.51 -13.30 4.76
CA CYS A 186 -0.65 -14.76 4.86
C CYS A 186 0.57 -15.30 5.62
N LEU A 187 0.37 -15.74 6.86
CA LEU A 187 1.49 -16.05 7.76
C LEU A 187 2.32 -17.23 7.25
N GLY A 188 3.64 -17.08 7.23
CA GLY A 188 4.59 -18.06 6.69
C GLY A 188 4.80 -18.02 5.17
N TYR A 189 4.06 -17.16 4.46
CA TYR A 189 4.28 -16.86 3.04
C TYR A 189 4.74 -15.42 2.84
N GLY A 190 3.88 -14.49 3.24
CA GLY A 190 4.20 -13.09 3.14
C GLY A 190 3.01 -12.17 3.12
N TRP A 191 3.17 -11.01 2.47
CA TRP A 191 2.12 -10.04 2.32
C TRP A 191 1.81 -9.79 0.83
N TYR A 192 0.53 -9.58 0.56
CA TYR A 192 -0.10 -9.47 -0.75
C TYR A 192 -1.03 -8.26 -0.76
N ILE A 193 -1.63 -7.95 -1.90
CA ILE A 193 -2.63 -6.90 -2.05
C ILE A 193 -4.02 -7.48 -2.25
N HIS A 194 -5.02 -6.99 -1.51
CA HIS A 194 -6.41 -7.31 -1.79
C HIS A 194 -6.85 -6.69 -3.12
N CYS A 195 -7.21 -7.56 -4.08
CA CYS A 195 -7.56 -7.17 -5.45
C CYS A 195 -9.07 -7.25 -5.72
N GLY A 196 -9.85 -7.85 -4.80
CA GLY A 196 -11.30 -7.88 -4.88
C GLY A 196 -11.90 -9.26 -4.66
N ARG A 197 -12.94 -9.59 -5.42
CA ARG A 197 -13.78 -10.77 -5.24
C ARG A 197 -14.02 -11.49 -6.56
N LEU A 198 -13.85 -12.82 -6.56
CA LEU A 198 -14.16 -13.71 -7.67
C LEU A 198 -15.67 -13.92 -7.79
N GLN A 199 -16.13 -14.39 -8.96
CA GLN A 199 -17.54 -14.73 -9.18
C GLN A 199 -18.06 -15.81 -8.23
N THR A 200 -17.18 -16.71 -7.77
CA THR A 200 -17.47 -17.73 -6.75
C THR A 200 -17.77 -17.14 -5.36
N GLY A 201 -17.56 -15.84 -5.19
CA GLY A 201 -17.76 -15.14 -3.94
C GLY A 201 -16.54 -15.16 -3.01
N LEU A 202 -15.43 -15.82 -3.39
CA LEU A 202 -14.17 -15.76 -2.66
C LEU A 202 -13.42 -14.45 -2.93
N HIS A 203 -12.77 -13.91 -1.90
CA HIS A 203 -11.84 -12.81 -2.07
C HIS A 203 -10.50 -13.33 -2.58
N TYR A 204 -9.70 -12.46 -3.21
CA TYR A 204 -8.36 -12.84 -3.65
C TYR A 204 -7.32 -11.73 -3.46
N SER A 205 -6.05 -12.13 -3.36
CA SER A 205 -4.90 -11.24 -3.32
C SER A 205 -3.76 -11.69 -4.23
N SER A 206 -2.95 -10.74 -4.70
CA SER A 206 -1.78 -10.99 -5.57
C SER A 206 -0.51 -10.30 -5.02
N THR A 207 0.67 -10.80 -5.40
CA THR A 207 2.00 -10.20 -5.16
C THR A 207 2.51 -9.36 -6.31
#